data_AF-A0A915DBM7-F1
#
_entry.id   AF-A0A915DBM7-F1
#
_cell.length_a   1.000
_cell.length_b   1.000
_cell.length_c   1.000
_cell.angle_alpha   90.00
_cell.angle_beta   90.00
_cell.angle_gamma   90.00
#
_symmetry.space_group_name_H-M   'P 1'
#
loop_
_entity.id
_entity.type
_entity.pdbx_description
1 polymer ?
#
loop_
_entity_poly.entity_id
_entity_poly.type
_entity_poly.pdbx_seq_one_letter_code
_entity_poly.pdbx_strand_id
1 'polypeptide(L)'
;MTLLLFLLTKVDLNISASTTYDTSISRTLHILFQADSNHDRYLDKEELDKFVEVFTKRMAALYTKAKVTKDTIEGAKIIAKELMKRRTENMFDKLSFRGNLLRNSDATNFGVMLEKVIVNLVHEINGLQPPYPAIKPFVI
;
A
#
# COMPACT_ATOMS: atom_id res chain seq x y z
N MET A 1 32.76 24.25 12.19
CA MET A 1 31.65 24.21 13.16
C MET A 1 30.39 23.88 12.36
N THR A 2 29.86 22.70 12.64
CA THR A 2 28.75 21.99 12.00
C THR A 2 27.42 22.69 12.24
N LEU A 3 26.58 22.85 11.20
CA LEU A 3 25.14 22.53 11.21
C LEU A 3 24.54 22.88 9.83
N LEU A 4 24.35 21.89 8.95
CA LEU A 4 23.43 22.06 7.82
C LEU A 4 22.15 21.31 8.19
N LEU A 5 21.13 22.11 8.47
CA LEU A 5 19.80 21.75 8.92
C LEU A 5 19.14 20.81 7.91
N PHE A 6 18.83 19.57 8.33
CA PHE A 6 18.00 18.65 7.56
C PHE A 6 16.59 19.24 7.48
N LEU A 7 16.21 19.76 6.30
CA LEU A 7 14.83 20.16 6.02
C LEU A 7 13.96 18.90 5.93
N LEU A 8 13.14 18.72 6.96
CA LEU A 8 11.96 17.84 6.99
C LEU A 8 10.96 18.33 5.94
N THR A 9 11.06 17.87 4.70
CA THR A 9 9.98 18.01 3.72
C THR A 9 8.90 16.99 4.06
N LYS A 10 7.79 17.46 4.62
CA LYS A 10 6.54 16.68 4.65
C LYS A 10 6.12 16.47 3.20
N VAL A 11 6.20 15.24 2.73
CA VAL A 11 5.69 14.85 1.41
C VAL A 11 4.16 14.79 1.52
N ASP A 12 3.50 15.91 1.24
CA ASP A 12 2.05 15.94 1.08
C ASP A 12 1.70 15.29 -0.27
N LEU A 13 1.29 14.02 -0.22
CA LEU A 13 0.84 13.23 -1.37
C LEU A 13 -0.55 13.70 -1.84
N ASN A 14 -0.61 14.85 -2.51
CA ASN A 14 -1.80 15.26 -3.25
C ASN A 14 -1.90 14.45 -4.56
N ILE A 15 -2.55 13.28 -4.51
CA ILE A 15 -2.72 12.39 -5.64
C ILE A 15 -4.01 12.77 -6.39
N SER A 16 -3.87 13.53 -7.48
CA SER A 16 -4.95 13.73 -8.46
C SER A 16 -5.21 12.42 -9.21
N ALA A 17 -6.41 11.85 -9.06
CA ALA A 17 -6.83 10.59 -9.68
C ALA A 17 -7.21 10.78 -11.16
N SER A 18 -6.72 9.90 -12.03
CA SER A 18 -7.21 9.73 -13.41
C SER A 18 -8.40 8.77 -13.40
N THR A 19 -9.53 9.22 -13.93
CA THR A 19 -10.89 8.71 -13.67
C THR A 19 -11.25 7.36 -14.31
N THR A 20 -10.38 6.74 -15.12
CA THR A 20 -10.68 5.46 -15.81
C THR A 20 -10.13 4.21 -15.10
N TYR A 21 -9.13 4.34 -14.22
CA TYR A 21 -8.58 3.22 -13.43
C TYR A 21 -9.29 2.99 -12.08
N ASP A 22 -10.17 3.92 -11.71
CA ASP A 22 -10.66 4.13 -10.34
C ASP A 22 -11.65 3.04 -9.85
N THR A 23 -12.40 2.39 -10.76
CA THR A 23 -13.49 1.48 -10.36
C THR A 23 -13.06 0.05 -10.01
N SER A 24 -11.95 -0.46 -10.56
CA SER A 24 -11.45 -1.80 -10.20
C SER A 24 -10.67 -1.79 -8.88
N ILE A 25 -9.99 -0.68 -8.62
CA ILE A 25 -9.17 -0.38 -7.44
C ILE A 25 -10.04 -0.06 -6.22
N SER A 26 -11.21 0.55 -6.42
CA SER A 26 -12.19 0.71 -5.33
C SER A 26 -12.69 -0.63 -4.74
N ARG A 27 -12.48 -1.78 -5.41
CA ARG A 27 -12.77 -3.13 -4.86
C ARG A 27 -11.70 -3.62 -3.88
N THR A 28 -10.54 -2.97 -3.81
CA THR A 28 -9.42 -3.34 -2.94
C THR A 28 -9.74 -3.12 -1.46
N LEU A 29 -10.61 -2.15 -1.14
CA LEU A 29 -11.12 -1.96 0.23
C LEU A 29 -11.84 -3.21 0.74
N HIS A 30 -12.58 -3.92 -0.11
CA HIS A 30 -13.22 -5.17 0.29
C HIS A 30 -12.20 -6.26 0.63
N ILE A 31 -11.05 -6.31 -0.06
CA ILE A 31 -9.96 -7.25 0.24
C ILE A 31 -9.29 -6.89 1.57
N LEU A 32 -9.12 -5.60 1.84
CA LEU A 32 -8.55 -5.12 3.09
C LEU A 32 -9.45 -5.45 4.29
N PHE A 33 -10.77 -5.30 4.16
CA PHE A 33 -11.72 -5.73 5.20
C PHE A 33 -11.81 -7.25 5.34
N GLN A 34 -11.60 -8.02 4.27
CA GLN A 34 -11.47 -9.48 4.36
C GLN A 34 -10.18 -9.93 5.05
N ALA A 35 -9.18 -9.05 5.16
CA ALA A 35 -7.92 -9.37 5.82
C ALA A 35 -8.02 -9.31 7.36
N ASP A 36 -8.97 -8.53 7.91
CA ASP A 36 -9.32 -8.50 9.35
C ASP A 36 -9.97 -9.83 9.75
N SER A 37 -9.12 -10.84 9.93
CA SER A 37 -9.51 -12.23 10.15
C SER A 37 -9.93 -12.48 11.59
N ASN A 38 -9.40 -11.69 12.52
CA ASN A 38 -9.73 -11.77 13.94
C ASN A 38 -10.90 -10.85 14.35
N HIS A 39 -11.39 -10.01 13.42
CA HIS A 39 -12.47 -9.03 13.60
C HIS A 39 -12.20 -8.02 14.73
N ASP A 40 -10.92 -7.73 15.01
CA ASP A 40 -10.50 -6.81 16.08
C ASP A 40 -10.60 -5.33 15.66
N ARG A 41 -10.91 -5.07 14.38
CA ARG A 41 -10.98 -3.74 13.75
C ARG A 41 -9.63 -3.03 13.72
N TYR A 42 -8.55 -3.79 13.70
CA TYR A 42 -7.23 -3.34 13.36
C TYR A 42 -6.67 -4.18 12.21
N LEU A 43 -5.71 -3.62 11.51
CA LEU A 43 -4.86 -4.35 10.59
C LEU A 43 -3.54 -4.61 11.33
N ASP A 44 -3.24 -5.87 11.60
CA ASP A 44 -1.95 -6.31 12.15
C ASP A 44 -0.97 -6.78 11.06
N LYS A 45 0.21 -7.28 11.46
CA LYS A 45 1.27 -7.70 10.54
C LYS A 45 0.90 -8.95 9.75
N GLU A 46 0.28 -9.94 10.40
CA GLU A 46 -0.15 -11.18 9.79
C GLU A 46 -1.28 -10.94 8.77
N GLU A 47 -2.20 -10.05 9.10
CA GLU A 47 -3.29 -9.62 8.23
C GLU A 47 -2.80 -8.76 7.07
N LEU A 48 -1.81 -7.92 7.32
CA LEU A 48 -1.11 -7.18 6.28
C LEU A 48 -0.44 -8.13 5.27
N ASP A 49 0.26 -9.17 5.74
CA ASP A 49 0.90 -10.16 4.86
C ASP A 49 -0.11 -10.87 3.97
N LYS A 50 -1.26 -11.28 4.54
CA LYS A 50 -2.35 -11.91 3.79
C LYS A 50 -2.94 -10.95 2.76
N PHE A 51 -3.20 -9.70 3.15
CA PHE A 51 -3.70 -8.66 2.26
C PHE A 51 -2.77 -8.46 1.06
N VAL A 52 -1.48 -8.25 1.33
CA VAL A 52 -0.46 -8.02 0.30
C VAL A 52 -0.35 -9.20 -0.65
N GLU A 53 -0.34 -10.43 -0.13
CA GLU A 53 -0.26 -11.63 -0.95
C GLU A 53 -1.47 -11.79 -1.87
N VAL A 54 -2.68 -11.65 -1.34
CA VAL A 54 -3.93 -11.76 -2.12
C VAL A 54 -4.00 -10.64 -3.16
N PHE A 55 -3.68 -9.41 -2.77
CA PHE A 55 -3.71 -8.26 -3.65
C PHE A 55 -2.70 -8.40 -4.80
N THR A 56 -1.44 -8.72 -4.47
CA THR A 56 -0.37 -8.88 -5.48
C THR A 56 -0.66 -10.03 -6.43
N LYS A 57 -1.26 -11.14 -5.98
CA LYS A 57 -1.68 -12.22 -6.89
C LYS A 57 -2.79 -11.78 -7.84
N ARG A 58 -3.77 -11.00 -7.36
CA ARG A 58 -4.86 -10.47 -8.21
C ARG A 58 -4.36 -9.50 -9.26
N MET A 59 -3.26 -8.80 -9.01
CA MET A 59 -2.64 -7.91 -9.99
C MET A 59 -2.27 -8.63 -11.29
N ALA A 60 -1.83 -9.89 -11.23
CA ALA A 60 -1.54 -10.67 -12.44
C ALA A 60 -2.77 -10.86 -13.34
N ALA A 61 -3.97 -10.97 -12.75
CA ALA A 61 -5.22 -11.09 -13.50
C ALA A 61 -5.69 -9.75 -14.09
N LEU A 62 -5.43 -8.64 -13.39
CA LEU A 62 -5.81 -7.29 -13.84
C LEU A 62 -4.84 -6.72 -14.88
N TYR A 63 -3.56 -7.04 -14.76
CA TYR A 63 -2.48 -6.55 -15.60
C TYR A 63 -1.82 -7.72 -16.31
N THR A 64 -2.44 -8.18 -17.40
CA THR A 64 -2.03 -9.39 -18.16
C THR A 64 -0.60 -9.35 -18.70
N LYS A 65 0.01 -8.16 -18.80
CA LYS A 65 1.40 -7.96 -19.22
C LYS A 65 2.41 -8.05 -18.06
N ALA A 66 1.94 -7.98 -16.82
CA ALA A 66 2.79 -8.03 -15.64
C ALA A 66 2.88 -9.47 -15.09
N LYS A 67 4.09 -9.98 -14.93
CA LYS A 67 4.35 -11.24 -14.25
C LYS A 67 4.51 -10.98 -12.76
N VAL A 68 3.79 -11.75 -11.96
CA VAL A 68 3.93 -11.77 -10.50
C VAL A 68 4.64 -13.06 -10.12
N THR A 69 5.86 -12.94 -9.60
CA THR A 69 6.64 -14.08 -9.10
C THR A 69 6.53 -14.17 -7.57
N LYS A 70 7.11 -15.22 -6.98
CA LYS A 70 7.25 -15.31 -5.51
C LYS A 70 8.07 -14.13 -4.97
N ASP A 71 9.14 -13.75 -5.66
CA ASP A 71 10.00 -12.63 -5.27
C ASP A 71 9.26 -11.29 -5.33
N THR A 72 8.35 -11.11 -6.30
CA THR A 72 7.46 -9.94 -6.36
C THR A 72 6.59 -9.83 -5.11
N ILE A 73 6.04 -10.97 -4.65
CA ILE A 73 5.17 -11.01 -3.47
C ILE A 73 5.98 -10.73 -2.20
N GLU A 74 7.15 -11.36 -2.04
CA GLU A 74 8.00 -11.13 -0.87
C GLU A 74 8.53 -9.69 -0.82
N GLY A 75 8.94 -9.13 -1.96
CA GLY A 75 9.30 -7.72 -2.06
C GLY A 75 8.15 -6.78 -1.67
N ALA A 76 6.93 -7.07 -2.12
CA ALA A 76 5.74 -6.32 -1.74
C ALA A 76 5.47 -6.39 -0.22
N LYS A 77 5.63 -7.57 0.41
CA LYS A 77 5.46 -7.75 1.85
C LYS A 77 6.49 -6.96 2.66
N ILE A 78 7.75 -6.98 2.24
CA ILE A 78 8.82 -6.21 2.89
C ILE A 78 8.51 -4.71 2.86
N ILE A 79 8.15 -4.19 1.68
CA ILE A 79 7.78 -2.78 1.52
C ILE A 79 6.55 -2.42 2.35
N ALA A 80 5.53 -3.27 2.37
CA ALA A 80 4.32 -3.06 3.17
C ALA A 80 4.62 -2.96 4.67
N LYS A 81 5.47 -3.85 5.19
CA LYS A 81 5.87 -3.84 6.61
C LYS A 81 6.67 -2.60 6.97
N GLU A 82 7.59 -2.19 6.11
CA GLU A 82 8.38 -0.97 6.32
C GLU A 82 7.49 0.28 6.31
N LEU A 83 6.55 0.36 5.37
CA LEU A 83 5.55 1.43 5.30
C LEU A 83 4.66 1.46 6.54
N MET A 84 4.20 0.29 7.00
CA MET A 84 3.37 0.18 8.20
C MET A 84 4.15 0.67 9.42
N LYS A 85 5.38 0.19 9.61
CA LYS A 85 6.25 0.56 10.73
C LYS A 85 6.45 2.07 10.84
N ARG A 86 6.77 2.75 9.73
CA ARG A 86 6.95 4.21 9.69
C ARG A 86 5.67 4.97 10.03
N ARG A 87 4.51 4.37 9.73
CA ARG A 87 3.21 4.98 10.02
C ARG A 87 2.75 4.71 11.45
N THR A 88 3.14 3.57 12.02
CA THR A 88 2.77 3.14 13.38
C THR A 88 3.87 3.39 14.41
N GLU A 89 4.83 4.29 14.16
CA GLU A 89 6.01 4.54 15.02
C GLU A 89 5.68 4.69 16.52
N ASN A 90 4.42 4.98 16.89
CA ASN A 90 3.93 5.09 18.26
C ASN A 90 2.69 4.23 18.60
N MET A 91 2.25 3.31 17.72
CA MET A 91 0.96 2.62 17.82
C MET A 91 1.08 1.10 17.61
N PHE A 92 1.49 0.33 18.64
CA PHE A 92 1.43 -1.15 18.76
C PHE A 92 1.61 -2.00 17.48
N ASP A 93 2.32 -1.49 16.46
CA ASP A 93 2.33 -2.01 15.09
C ASP A 93 0.94 -2.38 14.52
N LYS A 94 -0.10 -1.58 14.79
CA LYS A 94 -1.47 -1.81 14.31
C LYS A 94 -2.09 -0.55 13.71
N LEU A 95 -2.86 -0.71 12.64
CA LEU A 95 -3.62 0.39 12.02
C LEU A 95 -5.12 0.20 12.27
N SER A 96 -5.78 1.22 12.80
CA SER A 96 -7.21 1.10 13.13
C SER A 96 -8.11 1.23 11.90
N PHE A 97 -9.15 0.41 11.86
CA PHE A 97 -10.32 0.61 10.99
C PHE A 97 -11.34 1.61 11.58
N ARG A 98 -11.09 2.18 12.77
CA ARG A 98 -11.99 3.14 13.44
C ARG A 98 -11.81 4.56 12.89
N GLY A 99 -12.92 5.24 12.64
CA GLY A 99 -13.01 6.60 12.09
C GLY A 99 -14.44 6.90 11.66
N ASN A 100 -14.80 8.19 11.45
CA ASN A 100 -16.20 8.63 11.29
C ASN A 100 -16.99 7.93 10.17
N LEU A 101 -16.32 7.34 9.19
CA LEU A 101 -16.88 6.44 8.20
C LEU A 101 -15.74 5.49 7.82
N LEU A 102 -15.98 4.17 7.73
CA LEU A 102 -15.02 3.12 7.35
C LEU A 102 -14.09 3.49 6.18
N ARG A 103 -14.49 4.45 5.33
CA ARG A 103 -13.78 4.96 4.17
C ARG A 103 -12.56 5.84 4.46
N ASN A 104 -12.44 6.42 5.66
CA ASN A 104 -11.37 7.35 6.01
C ASN A 104 -10.53 6.88 7.22
N SER A 105 -10.59 5.59 7.56
CA SER A 105 -9.80 5.04 8.66
C SER A 105 -8.31 5.02 8.33
N ASP A 106 -7.45 4.90 9.35
CA ASP A 106 -6.01 4.81 9.14
C ASP A 106 -5.63 3.60 8.29
N ALA A 107 -6.23 2.44 8.58
CA ALA A 107 -6.05 1.23 7.81
C ALA A 107 -6.52 1.39 6.36
N THR A 108 -7.66 2.04 6.14
CA THR A 108 -8.18 2.31 4.78
C THR A 108 -7.24 3.21 3.98
N ASN A 109 -6.83 4.34 4.54
CA ASN A 109 -5.89 5.25 3.89
C ASN A 109 -4.55 4.56 3.63
N PHE A 110 -4.15 3.64 4.52
CA PHE A 110 -2.95 2.83 4.36
C PHE A 110 -3.08 1.90 3.17
N GLY A 111 -4.17 1.13 3.10
CA GLY A 111 -4.43 0.19 2.02
C GLY A 111 -4.46 0.86 0.66
N VAL A 112 -5.08 2.05 0.54
CA VAL A 112 -5.11 2.83 -0.72
C VAL A 112 -3.71 3.28 -1.14
N MET A 113 -2.88 3.71 -0.19
CA MET A 113 -1.49 4.09 -0.48
C MET A 113 -0.66 2.87 -0.87
N LEU A 114 -0.76 1.79 -0.10
CA LEU A 114 -0.04 0.54 -0.29
C LEU A 114 -0.38 -0.11 -1.64
N GLU A 115 -1.65 -0.09 -2.03
CA GLU A 115 -2.10 -0.54 -3.35
C GLU A 115 -1.31 0.13 -4.48
N LYS A 116 -1.21 1.46 -4.46
CA LYS A 116 -0.49 2.21 -5.49
C LYS A 116 1.00 1.87 -5.51
N VAL A 117 1.60 1.68 -4.33
CA VAL A 117 3.00 1.26 -4.19
C VAL A 117 3.20 -0.13 -4.80
N ILE A 118 2.36 -1.11 -4.47
CA ILE A 118 2.45 -2.48 -5.00
C ILE A 118 2.22 -2.49 -6.51
N VAL A 119 1.24 -1.73 -7.00
CA VAL A 119 0.99 -1.61 -8.44
C VAL A 119 2.22 -1.10 -9.17
N ASN A 120 2.85 -0.04 -8.67
CA ASN A 120 4.06 0.50 -9.26
C ASN A 120 5.23 -0.48 -9.18
N LEU A 121 5.43 -1.12 -8.03
CA LEU A 121 6.47 -2.14 -7.84
C LEU A 121 6.34 -3.24 -8.91
N VAL A 122 5.13 -3.77 -9.09
CA VAL A 122 4.85 -4.81 -10.08
C VAL A 122 5.17 -4.31 -11.49
N HIS A 123 4.83 -3.07 -11.83
CA HIS A 123 5.15 -2.49 -13.15
C HIS A 123 6.65 -2.32 -13.34
N GLU A 124 7.36 -1.76 -12.36
CA GLU A 124 8.81 -1.52 -12.42
C GLU A 124 9.60 -2.82 -12.56
N ILE A 125 9.27 -3.86 -11.79
CA ILE A 125 9.91 -5.19 -11.90
C ILE A 125 9.73 -5.78 -13.31
N ASN A 126 8.60 -5.49 -13.96
CA ASN A 126 8.28 -5.97 -15.30
C ASN A 126 8.76 -5.04 -16.42
N GLY A 127 9.47 -3.95 -16.11
CA GLY A 127 9.89 -2.95 -17.10
C GLY A 127 8.73 -2.22 -17.77
N LEU A 128 7.56 -2.17 -17.12
CA LEU A 128 6.37 -1.48 -17.59
C LEU A 128 6.33 -0.06 -17.01
N GLN A 129 5.71 0.87 -17.73
CA GLN A 129 5.49 2.22 -17.23
C GLN A 129 4.56 2.18 -15.99
N PRO A 130 4.97 2.70 -14.83
CA PRO A 130 4.13 2.71 -13.64
C PRO A 130 2.93 3.65 -13.82
N PRO A 131 1.71 3.23 -13.45
CA PRO A 131 0.50 4.04 -13.61
C PRO A 131 0.42 5.21 -12.61
N TYR A 132 1.19 5.16 -11.50
CA TYR A 132 1.21 6.22 -10.48
C TYR A 132 2.58 6.92 -10.43
N PRO A 133 2.93 7.82 -11.36
CA PRO A 133 4.29 8.37 -11.47
C PRO A 133 4.75 9.18 -10.24
N ALA A 134 3.82 9.68 -9.43
CA ALA A 134 4.12 10.39 -8.19
C ALA A 134 4.56 9.48 -7.03
N ILE A 135 4.43 8.16 -7.17
CA ILE A 135 4.74 7.18 -6.12
C ILE A 135 5.95 6.36 -6.55
N LYS A 136 7.02 6.38 -5.76
CA LYS A 136 8.24 5.61 -6.06
C LYS A 136 8.41 4.50 -5.03
N PRO A 137 8.26 3.21 -5.41
CA PRO A 137 8.28 2.09 -4.47
C PRO A 137 9.65 1.85 -3.83
N PHE A 138 10.75 2.30 -4.47
CA PHE A 138 12.11 2.14 -3.96
C PHE A 138 12.70 3.40 -3.29
N VAL A 139 11.98 4.52 -3.29
CA VAL A 139 12.42 5.78 -2.64
C VAL A 139 11.62 6.04 -1.37
N ILE A 140 11.08 4.97 -0.78
CA ILE A 140 10.28 5.01 0.44
C ILE A 140 11.19 5.27 1.62
#